data_AF-A0A819PQ60-F1
#
_entry.id   AF-A0A819PQ60-F1
#
_cell.length_a   1.000
_cell.length_b   1.000
_cell.length_c   1.000
_cell.angle_alpha   90.00
_cell.angle_beta   90.00
_cell.angle_gamma   90.00
#
_symmetry.space_group_name_H-M   'P 1'
#
loop_
_entity.id
_entity.type
_entity.pdbx_description
1 polymer ?
#
loop_
_entity_poly.entity_id
_entity_poly.type
_entity_poly.pdbx_seq_one_letter_code
_entity_poly.pdbx_strand_id
1 'polypeptide(L)'
;FRKEPPYKFLESESVFVTIFKNYKRVASVWLDEYKQLIYAVNPDIKRLNGGDVSDRIQLRKKLKCSSFKDYLKRFQLKNFLCVFLFMSIC
;
A
#
# COMPACT_ATOMS: atom_id res chain seq x y z
N PHE A 1 -12.55 -20.03 5.11
CA PHE A 1 -11.61 -18.93 5.36
C PHE A 1 -10.96 -19.11 6.72
N ARG A 2 -9.68 -18.77 6.88
CA ARG A 2 -8.96 -18.85 8.17
C ARG A 2 -9.09 -17.52 8.91
N LYS A 3 -9.31 -17.57 10.22
CA LYS A 3 -9.41 -16.37 11.09
C LYS A 3 -8.05 -15.75 11.40
N GLU A 4 -7.01 -16.59 11.46
CA GLU A 4 -5.66 -16.19 11.84
C GLU A 4 -4.62 -16.69 10.85
N PRO A 5 -3.49 -15.98 10.69
CA PRO A 5 -2.39 -16.42 9.87
C PRO A 5 -1.79 -17.73 10.43
N PRO A 6 -1.55 -18.75 9.59
CA PRO A 6 -0.98 -20.02 10.04
C PRO A 6 0.53 -19.93 10.37
N TYR A 7 1.14 -18.78 10.11
CA TYR A 7 2.56 -18.50 10.31
C TYR A 7 2.74 -17.47 11.42
N LYS A 8 3.86 -17.58 12.14
CA LYS A 8 4.26 -16.63 13.18
C LYS A 8 5.01 -15.47 12.54
N PHE A 9 4.75 -14.27 13.04
CA PHE A 9 5.59 -13.10 12.76
C PHE A 9 6.80 -13.15 13.71
N LEU A 10 7.92 -12.52 13.33
CA LEU A 10 9.11 -12.46 14.17
C LEU A 10 8.76 -11.88 15.54
N GLU A 11 9.31 -12.46 16.62
CA GLU A 11 8.91 -12.13 18.00
C GLU A 11 9.02 -10.63 18.35
N SER A 12 9.87 -9.89 17.65
CA SER A 12 10.07 -8.45 17.86
C SER A 12 8.96 -7.56 17.29
N GLU A 13 8.07 -8.07 16.42
CA GLU A 13 7.02 -7.27 15.78
C GLU A 13 5.65 -7.94 15.85
N SER A 14 4.64 -7.19 16.29
CA SER A 14 3.27 -7.69 16.27
C SER A 14 2.75 -7.86 14.84
N VAL A 15 1.77 -8.76 14.67
CA VAL A 15 1.08 -9.00 13.39
C VAL A 15 0.60 -7.68 12.77
N PHE A 16 0.00 -6.81 13.58
CA PHE A 16 -0.50 -5.51 13.15
C PHE A 16 0.60 -4.58 12.65
N VAL A 17 1.74 -4.51 13.34
CA VAL A 17 2.87 -3.66 12.94
C VAL A 17 3.39 -4.09 11.57
N THR A 18 3.57 -5.38 11.35
CA THR A 18 4.05 -5.90 10.06
C THR A 18 3.07 -5.58 8.93
N ILE A 19 1.77 -5.82 9.14
CA ILE A 19 0.73 -5.55 8.14
C ILE A 19 0.68 -4.05 7.81
N PHE A 20 0.70 -3.18 8.81
CA PHE A 20 0.61 -1.74 8.59
C PHE A 20 1.88 -1.15 7.97
N LYS A 21 3.07 -1.69 8.27
CA LYS A 21 4.30 -1.36 7.54
C LYS A 21 4.15 -1.67 6.06
N ASN A 22 3.62 -2.84 5.71
CA ASN A 22 3.38 -3.22 4.32
C ASN A 22 2.37 -2.29 3.63
N TYR A 23 1.26 -1.97 4.30
CA TYR A 23 0.30 -0.98 3.79
C TYR A 23 0.92 0.39 3.57
N LYS A 24 1.78 0.85 4.47
CA LYS A 24 2.49 2.11 4.30
C LYS A 24 3.39 2.09 3.06
N ARG A 25 4.15 1.01 2.86
CA ARG A 25 5.06 0.85 1.70
C ARG A 25 4.27 0.92 0.40
N VAL A 26 3.17 0.17 0.30
CA VAL A 26 2.30 0.16 -0.87
C VAL A 26 1.70 1.55 -1.11
N ALA A 27 1.16 2.19 -0.07
CA ALA A 27 0.59 3.53 -0.17
C ALA A 27 1.61 4.57 -0.64
N SER A 28 2.85 4.46 -0.17
CA SER A 28 3.93 5.40 -0.50
C SER A 28 4.39 5.30 -1.95
N VAL A 29 4.34 4.10 -2.53
CA VAL A 29 4.80 3.83 -3.90
C VAL A 29 3.69 4.05 -4.92
N TRP A 30 2.45 3.67 -4.59
CA TRP A 30 1.40 3.46 -5.59
C TRP A 30 0.18 4.37 -5.44
N LEU A 31 -0.09 4.94 -4.27
CA LEU A 31 -1.32 5.72 -4.04
C LEU A 31 -1.14 7.23 -4.23
N ASP A 32 0.02 7.69 -4.71
CA ASP A 32 0.28 9.11 -5.01
C ASP A 32 -0.20 10.05 -3.87
N GLU A 33 -1.04 11.04 -4.16
CA GLU A 33 -1.68 11.94 -3.19
C GLU A 33 -2.76 11.25 -2.33
N TYR A 34 -3.38 10.19 -2.84
CA TYR A 34 -4.49 9.47 -2.19
C TYR A 34 -4.05 8.69 -0.94
N LYS A 35 -2.74 8.50 -0.73
CA LYS A 35 -2.22 7.95 0.53
C LYS A 35 -2.65 8.75 1.77
N GLN A 36 -2.94 10.05 1.62
CA GLN A 36 -3.43 10.87 2.73
C GLN A 36 -4.81 10.42 3.22
N LEU A 37 -5.66 9.87 2.34
CA LEU A 37 -6.97 9.32 2.71
C LEU A 37 -6.80 8.09 3.61
N ILE A 38 -5.84 7.22 3.27
CA ILE A 38 -5.50 6.04 4.09
C ILE A 38 -5.01 6.50 5.47
N TYR A 39 -4.17 7.53 5.51
CA TYR A 39 -3.66 8.07 6.77
C TYR A 39 -4.72 8.80 7.60
N ALA A 40 -5.76 9.35 6.97
CA ALA A 40 -6.89 9.94 7.68
C ALA A 40 -7.76 8.87 8.34
N VAL A 41 -7.98 7.73 7.67
CA VAL A 41 -8.75 6.60 8.21
C VAL A 41 -8.00 5.86 9.31
N ASN A 42 -6.69 5.65 9.12
CA ASN A 42 -5.85 4.99 10.11
C ASN A 42 -4.53 5.77 10.33
N PRO A 43 -4.52 6.72 11.29
CA PRO A 43 -3.37 7.56 11.58
C PRO A 43 -2.13 6.80 12.05
N ASP A 44 -2.28 5.57 12.55
CA ASP A 44 -1.16 4.77 13.07
C ASP A 44 -0.21 4.36 11.95
N ILE A 45 -0.75 4.10 10.76
CA ILE A 45 0.03 3.81 9.55
C ILE A 45 0.96 4.99 9.22
N LYS A 46 0.49 6.23 9.44
CA LYS A 46 1.31 7.43 9.21
C LYS A 46 2.50 7.53 10.17
N ARG A 47 2.38 7.02 11.41
CA ARG A 47 3.45 7.10 12.43
C ARG A 47 4.50 5.99 12.29
N LEU A 48 4.16 4.85 11.68
CA LEU A 48 5.09 3.73 11.51
C LEU A 48 6.25 4.04 10.56
N ASN A 49 7.45 3.52 10.85
CA ASN A 49 8.54 3.54 9.88
C ASN A 49 8.31 2.44 8.82
N GLY A 50 8.08 2.86 7.56
CA GLY A 50 7.88 1.94 6.43
C GLY A 50 9.16 1.41 5.79
N GLY A 51 10.32 1.91 6.24
CA GLY A 51 11.61 1.68 5.60
C GLY A 51 11.74 2.38 4.25
N ASP A 52 12.86 2.14 3.58
CA ASP A 52 13.12 2.70 2.25
C ASP A 52 12.27 1.99 1.17
N VAL A 53 11.75 2.80 0.24
CA VAL A 53 10.93 2.40 -0.91
C VAL A 53 11.45 2.99 -2.22
N SER A 54 12.63 3.61 -2.21
CA SER A 54 13.23 4.30 -3.35
C SER A 54 13.36 3.40 -4.57
N ASP A 55 13.80 2.15 -4.40
CA ASP A 55 13.91 1.17 -5.50
C ASP A 55 12.56 0.89 -6.17
N ARG A 56 11.48 0.85 -5.39
CA ARG A 56 10.13 0.62 -5.92
C ARG A 56 9.59 1.84 -6.66
N ILE A 57 9.92 3.04 -6.19
CA ILE A 57 9.62 4.28 -6.92
C ILE A 57 10.39 4.33 -8.24
N GLN A 58 11.67 3.97 -8.24
CA GLN A 58 12.48 3.91 -9.45
C GLN A 58 11.95 2.88 -10.45
N LEU A 59 11.55 1.69 -9.96
CA LEU A 59 10.93 0.66 -10.77
C LEU A 59 9.65 1.17 -11.44
N ARG A 60 8.76 1.81 -10.67
CA ARG A 60 7.52 2.42 -11.20
C ARG A 60 7.81 3.43 -12.31
N LYS A 61 8.85 4.26 -12.14
CA LYS A 61 9.29 5.22 -13.17
C LYS A 61 9.84 4.51 -14.41
N LYS A 62 10.68 3.48 -14.24
CA LYS A 62 11.27 2.69 -15.34
C LYS A 62 10.21 2.00 -16.18
N LEU A 63 9.17 1.46 -15.54
CA LEU A 63 8.04 0.79 -16.21
C LEU A 63 7.03 1.78 -16.81
N LYS A 64 7.20 3.08 -16.61
CA LYS A 64 6.28 4.14 -17.09
C LYS A 64 4.83 3.90 -16.66
N CYS A 65 4.63 3.40 -15.43
CA CYS A 65 3.31 3.14 -14.88
C CYS A 65 2.50 4.44 -14.79
N SER A 66 1.20 4.37 -15.04
CA SER A 66 0.30 5.53 -14.97
C SER A 66 0.08 6.03 -13.53
N SER A 67 -0.53 7.20 -13.38
CA SER A 67 -0.89 7.74 -12.07
C SER A 67 -2.04 6.94 -11.43
N PHE A 68 -2.14 6.95 -10.11
CA PHE A 68 -3.26 6.30 -9.43
C PHE A 68 -4.62 6.93 -9.80
N LYS A 69 -4.63 8.22 -10.12
CA LYS A 69 -5.82 8.92 -10.63
C LYS A 69 -6.30 8.33 -11.96
N ASP A 70 -5.38 8.03 -12.89
CA ASP A 70 -5.73 7.39 -14.17
C ASP A 70 -6.30 6.00 -13.96
N TYR A 71 -5.79 5.28 -12.96
CA TYR A 71 -6.30 3.98 -12.57
C TYR A 71 -7.73 4.06 -12.02
N LEU A 72 -8.01 4.98 -11.09
CA LEU A 72 -9.36 5.21 -10.57
C LEU A 72 -10.35 5.53 -11.70
N LYS A 73 -9.92 6.36 -12.66
CA LYS A 73 -10.74 6.72 -13.83
C LYS A 73 -10.99 5.52 -14.74
N ARG A 74 -9.95 4.75 -15.08
CA ARG A 74 -10.04 3.60 -16.02
C ARG A 74 -11.00 2.54 -15.52
N PHE A 75 -10.97 2.23 -14.24
CA PHE A 75 -11.77 1.15 -13.66
C PHE A 75 -13.06 1.63 -12.98
N GLN A 76 -13.36 2.93 -13.04
CA GLN A 76 -14.53 3.55 -12.41
C GLN A 76 -14.70 3.16 -10.92
N LEU A 77 -13.57 2.98 -10.24
CA LEU A 77 -13.55 2.45 -8.88
C LEU A 77 -13.93 3.55 -7.89
N LYS A 78 -15.02 3.32 -7.16
CA LYS A 78 -15.50 4.22 -6.09
C LYS A 78 -15.09 3.77 -4.68
N ASN A 79 -14.45 2.62 -4.52
CA ASN A 79 -14.17 1.99 -3.22
C ASN A 79 -12.69 1.61 -2.99
N PHE A 80 -12.32 1.56 -1.70
CA PHE A 80 -10.95 1.41 -1.17
C PHE A 80 -10.23 0.08 -1.46
N LEU A 81 -10.93 -0.97 -1.94
CA LEU A 81 -10.32 -2.27 -2.31
C LEU A 81 -9.38 -2.19 -3.54
N CYS A 82 -9.32 -1.03 -4.19
CA CYS A 82 -8.51 -0.63 -5.34
C CYS A 82 -7.03 -1.02 -5.31
N VAL A 83 -6.40 -1.07 -4.13
CA VAL A 83 -4.95 -1.11 -3.99
C VAL A 83 -4.35 -2.43 -4.49
N PHE A 84 -5.07 -3.54 -4.32
CA PHE A 84 -4.59 -4.87 -4.73
C PHE A 84 -4.61 -5.07 -6.25
N LEU A 85 -5.59 -4.49 -6.94
CA LEU A 85 -5.70 -4.61 -8.40
C LEU A 85 -4.69 -3.70 -9.12
N PHE A 86 -4.34 -2.55 -8.55
CA PHE A 86 -3.38 -1.63 -9.19
C PHE A 86 -1.96 -2.21 -9.31
N MET A 87 -1.54 -3.05 -8.37
CA MET A 87 -0.25 -3.73 -8.42
C MET A 87 -0.09 -4.71 -9.59
N SER A 88 -1.19 -5.19 -10.17
CA SER A 88 -1.19 -6.12 -11.31
C SER A 88 -1.36 -5.41 -12.67
N ILE A 89 -1.66 -4.11 -12.67
CA ILE A 89 -2.07 -3.35 -13.86
C ILE A 89 -1.06 -2.24 -14.21
N CYS A 90 -0.10 -2.01 -13.31
CA CYS A 90 1.13 -1.27 -13.58
C CYS A 90 2.18 -2.11 -14.29
#